data_AF-C6CP65-F1
#
_entry.id   AF-C6CP65-F1
#
_cell.length_a   1.000
_cell.length_b   1.000
_cell.length_c   1.000
_cell.angle_alpha   90.00
_cell.angle_beta   90.00
_cell.angle_gamma   90.00
#
_symmetry.space_group_name_H-M   'P 1'
#
loop_
_entity.id
_entity.type
_entity.pdbx_description
1 polymer ?
#
loop_
_entity_poly.entity_id
_entity_poly.type
_entity_poly.pdbx_seq_one_letter_code
_entity_poly.pdbx_strand_id
1 'polypeptide(L)' 'MDAGGKVKPVLLSRYQVEALRRIQEQERRQSPLGIAPSVHAIARSLMDKALHDIGVLHGTDH' A
#
# COMPACT_ATOMS: atom_id res chain seq x y z
N MET A 1 15.41 -21.91 -3.27
CA MET A 1 14.82 -21.50 -1.98
C MET A 1 13.69 -20.53 -2.29
N ASP A 2 12.50 -21.08 -2.53
CA ASP A 2 11.29 -20.28 -2.78
C ASP A 2 10.79 -19.64 -1.49
N ALA A 3 11.05 -18.34 -1.33
CA ALA A 3 10.42 -17.54 -0.29
C ALA A 3 9.08 -17.02 -0.84
N GLY A 4 8.01 -17.79 -0.64
CA GLY A 4 6.64 -17.45 -1.01
C GLY A 4 6.10 -16.23 -0.27
N GLY A 5 6.37 -15.03 -0.79
CA GLY A 5 5.62 -13.82 -0.48
C GLY A 5 4.39 -13.73 -1.39
N LYS A 6 3.18 -13.80 -0.83
CA LYS A 6 1.89 -13.78 -1.55
C LYS A 6 1.56 -12.41 -2.17
N VAL A 7 2.43 -11.85 -3.01
CA VAL A 7 2.17 -10.58 -3.72
C VAL A 7 2.54 -10.71 -5.18
N LYS A 8 1.69 -10.18 -6.06
CA LYS A 8 1.96 -10.05 -7.49
C LYS A 8 2.29 -8.59 -7.79
N PRO A 9 3.32 -8.29 -8.62
CA PRO A 9 3.67 -6.92 -8.95
C PRO A 9 2.58 -6.29 -9.84
N VAL A 10 2.23 -5.04 -9.54
CA VAL A 10 1.34 -4.20 -10.35
C VAL A 10 2.10 -2.93 -10.71
N LEU A 11 2.07 -2.55 -11.99
CA LEU A 11 2.72 -1.35 -12.46
C LEU A 11 1.92 -0.11 -12.03
N LEU A 12 2.62 0.89 -11.51
CA LEU A 12 2.09 2.20 -11.18
C LEU A 12 2.76 3.25 -12.05
N SER A 13 2.04 4.33 -12.37
CA SER A 13 2.62 5.48 -13.04
C SER A 13 3.67 6.15 -12.16
N ARG A 14 4.59 6.88 -12.78
CA ARG A 14 5.60 7.67 -12.06
C ARG A 14 4.95 8.60 -11.02
N TYR A 15 3.87 9.29 -11.40
CA TYR A 15 3.14 10.18 -10.51
C TYR A 15 2.58 9.45 -9.28
N GLN A 16 2.00 8.26 -9.48
CA GLN A 16 1.48 7.45 -8.37
C GLN A 16 2.61 7.03 -7.41
N VAL A 17 3.77 6.63 -7.92
CA VAL A 17 4.93 6.30 -7.08
C VAL A 17 5.44 7.52 -6.31
N GLU A 18 5.49 8.70 -6.93
CA GLU A 18 5.87 9.94 -6.27
C GLU A 18 4.87 10.32 -5.16
N ALA A 19 3.57 10.15 -5.39
CA ALA A 19 2.55 10.36 -4.36
C ALA A 19 2.74 9.43 -3.15
N LEU A 20 3.01 8.14 -3.38
CA LEU A 20 3.30 7.18 -2.30
C LEU A 20 4.55 7.58 -1.49
N ARG A 21 5.59 8.12 -2.15
CA ARG A 21 6.80 8.61 -1.47
C ARG A 21 6.51 9.84 -0.60
N ARG A 22 5.65 10.75 -1.05
CA ARG A 22 5.23 11.91 -0.26
C ARG A 22 4.48 11.48 1.01
N ILE A 23 3.62 10.47 0.91
CA ILE A 23 2.95 9.87 2.08
C ILE A 23 3.99 9.28 3.03
N GLN A 24 4.93 8.48 2.52
CA GLN A 24 5.99 7.90 3.36
C GLN A 24 6.81 8.97 4.12
N GLU A 25 7.13 10.07 3.44
CA GLU A 25 7.87 11.18 4.04
C GLU A 25 7.04 11.90 5.12
N GLN A 26 5.74 12.06 4.90
CA GLN A 26 4.83 12.61 5.90
C GLN A 26 4.77 11.72 7.15
N GLU A 27 4.61 10.41 6.99
CA GLU A 27 4.62 9.44 8.10
C GLU A 27 5.95 9.49 8.88
N ARG A 28 7.08 9.61 8.16
CA ARG A 28 8.40 9.72 8.77
C ARG A 28 8.51 10.94 9.68
N ARG A 29 8.02 12.10 9.23
CA ARG A 29 8.04 13.36 9.99
C ARG A 29 7.15 13.33 11.22
N GLN A 30 6.05 12.58 11.16
CA GLN A 30 5.11 12.43 12.27
C GLN A 30 5.59 11.40 13.30
N SER A 31 6.53 10.53 12.93
CA SER A 31 7.11 9.53 13.82
C SER A 31 8.18 10.13 14.74
N PRO A 32 8.05 10.03 16.07
CA PRO A 32 9.09 10.47 17.01
C PRO A 32 10.43 9.75 16.82
N LEU A 33 10.41 8.57 16.19
CA LEU A 33 11.58 7.75 15.91
C LEU A 33 12.05 7.85 14.45
N GLY A 34 11.39 8.67 13.62
CA GLY A 34 11.71 8.81 12.20
C GLY A 34 11.47 7.54 11.38
N ILE A 35 10.54 6.68 11.82
CA ILE A 35 10.18 5.42 11.16
C ILE A 35 8.90 5.64 10.35
N ALA A 36 8.88 5.10 9.12
CA ALA A 36 7.72 5.14 8.25
C ALA A 36 7.47 3.77 7.60
N PRO A 37 6.22 3.42 7.26
CA PRO A 37 5.93 2.23 6.46
C PRO A 37 6.62 2.30 5.09
N SER A 38 6.90 1.14 4.50
CA SER A 38 7.46 1.08 3.15
C SER A 38 6.44 1.54 2.10
N VAL A 39 6.93 2.01 0.95
CA VAL A 39 6.08 2.36 -0.22
C VAL A 39 5.12 1.20 -0.58
N HIS A 40 5.57 -0.05 -0.50
CA HIS A 40 4.75 -1.23 -0.77
C HIS A 40 3.66 -1.47 0.30
N ALA A 41 3.93 -1.13 1.56
CA ALA A 41 2.92 -1.24 2.62
C ALA A 41 1.86 -0.15 2.46
N ILE A 42 2.26 1.08 2.14
CA ILE A 42 1.35 2.20 1.85
C ILE A 42 0.47 1.86 0.65
N ALA A 43 1.06 1.40 -0.46
CA ALA A 43 0.32 1.04 -1.67
C ALA A 43 -0.75 -0.03 -1.41
N ARG A 44 -0.39 -1.08 -0.66
CA ARG A 44 -1.34 -2.14 -0.28
C ARG A 44 -2.47 -1.61 0.57
N SER A 45 -2.18 -0.84 1.62
CA SER A 45 -3.21 -0.28 2.48
C SER A 45 -4.17 0.65 1.72
N LEU A 46 -3.68 1.45 0.78
CA LEU A 46 -4.53 2.27 -0.07
C LEU A 46 -5.40 1.42 -1.01
N MET A 47 -4.84 0.36 -1.59
CA MET A 47 -5.58 -0.56 -2.45
C MET A 47 -6.66 -1.31 -1.68
N ASP A 48 -6.34 -1.79 -0.47
CA ASP A 48 -7.30 -2.50 0.40
C ASP A 48 -8.48 -1.58 0.76
N LYS A 49 -8.21 -0.32 1.10
CA LYS A 49 -9.24 0.70 1.35
C LYS A 49 -10.11 0.93 0.12
N ALA A 50 -9.49 1.14 -1.04
CA ALA A 50 -10.23 1.37 -2.29
C ALA A 50 -11.11 0.16 -2.68
N LEU A 51 -10.60 -1.06 -2.54
CA LEU A 51 -11.36 -2.28 -2.83
C LEU A 51 -12.51 -2.52 -1.84
N HIS A 52 -12.32 -2.14 -0.57
CA HIS A 52 -13.37 -2.16 0.44
C HIS A 52 -14.48 -1.16 0.08
N ASP A 53 -14.10 0.09 -0.24
CA ASP A 53 -15.05 1.16 -0.56
C ASP A 53 -15.85 0.89 -1.84
N ILE A 54 -15.23 0.24 -2.83
CA ILE A 54 -15.90 -0.17 -4.09
C ILE A 54 -16.80 -1.41 -3.87
N GLY A 55 -16.77 -2.04 -2.69
CA GLY A 55 -17.59 -3.21 -2.37
C GLY A 55 -17.08 -4.54 -2.97
N VAL A 56 -15.89 -4.55 -3.55
CA VAL A 56 -15.28 -5.75 -4.16
C VAL A 56 -14.93 -6.80 -3.09
N LEU A 57 -14.76 -6.39 -1.84
CA LEU A 57 -14.41 -7.28 -0.72
C LEU A 57 -15.63 -7.79 0.09
N HIS A 58 -16.87 -7.52 -0.34
CA HIS A 58 -18.10 -7.93 0.37
C HIS A 58 -18.93 -9.02 -0.34
N GLY A 59 -18.32 -9.89 -1.13
CA GLY A 59 -19.04 -11.02 -1.72
C GLY A 59 -18.17 -12.16 -2.20
N THR A 60 -17.94 -13.14 -1.32
CA THR A 60 -17.95 -14.59 -1.60
C THR A 60 -17.74 -15.34 -0.27
N ASP A 61 -18.81 -15.46 0.51
CA ASP A 61 -18.97 -16.58 1.44
C ASP A 61 -20.41 -17.08 1.22
N HIS A 62 -20.53 -18.16 0.42
CA HIS A 62 -21.73 -18.96 0.33
C HIS A 62 -21.34 -20.44 0.21
#